data_AF-A0A836SHK0-F1
#
_entry.id   AF-A0A836SHK0-F1
#
_cell.length_a   1.000
_cell.length_b   1.000
_cell.length_c   1.000
_cell.angle_alpha   90.00
_cell.angle_beta   90.00
_cell.angle_gamma   90.00
#
_symmetry.space_group_name_H-M   'P 1'
#
loop_
_entity.id
_entity.type
_entity.pdbx_description
1 polymer ?
#
loop_
_entity_poly.entity_id
_entity_poly.type
_entity_poly.pdbx_seq_one_letter_code
_entity_poly.pdbx_strand_id
1 'polypeptide(L)'
;MKYIRGKPLEPFDTRAIVNLQEYFERNKKEFGLTEESRQLTADVLEMGVSTIKRVMADYRRDPSLLYKPPEPKGRPNYAIDCSHEEAVRHFIRQANHNGQYVTLSSISELIRDKEPKANFHRATLARTLDA
;
A
#
# COMPACT_ATOMS: atom_id res chain seq x y z
N MET A 1 14.87 -14.15 14.53
CA MET A 1 14.31 -13.13 13.61
C MET A 1 13.33 -12.31 14.44
N LYS A 2 13.52 -11.00 14.62
CA LYS A 2 12.65 -10.20 15.49
C LYS A 2 11.65 -9.43 14.63
N TYR A 3 10.41 -9.91 14.57
CA TYR A 3 9.32 -9.17 13.94
C TYR A 3 9.12 -7.84 14.68
N ILE A 4 9.11 -6.72 13.95
CA ILE A 4 8.86 -5.39 14.52
C ILE A 4 7.41 -5.05 14.24
N ARG A 5 6.60 -4.93 15.30
CA ARG A 5 5.19 -4.51 15.19
C ARG A 5 5.08 -3.21 14.41
N GLY A 6 4.14 -3.17 13.47
CA GLY A 6 3.88 -1.99 12.62
C GLY A 6 4.70 -1.96 11.32
N LYS A 7 5.80 -2.72 11.21
CA LYS A 7 6.50 -2.85 9.92
C LYS A 7 5.75 -3.83 9.00
N PRO A 8 5.74 -3.55 7.69
CA PRO A 8 5.24 -4.52 6.72
C PRO A 8 6.12 -5.78 6.69
N LEU A 9 5.54 -6.89 6.24
CA LEU A 9 6.28 -8.15 6.08
C LEU A 9 7.08 -8.11 4.79
N GLU A 10 8.36 -8.45 4.89
CA GLU A 10 9.21 -8.62 3.72
C GLU A 10 8.93 -10.00 3.06
N PRO A 11 9.31 -10.17 1.77
CA PRO A 11 9.22 -11.46 1.09
C PRO A 11 9.90 -12.60 1.88
N PHE A 12 11.00 -12.28 2.57
CA PHE A 12 11.68 -13.23 3.45
C PHE A 12 10.78 -13.72 4.59
N ASP A 13 10.10 -12.81 5.29
CA ASP A 13 9.22 -13.14 6.42
C ASP A 13 8.05 -14.03 5.95
N THR A 14 7.47 -13.66 4.81
CA THR A 14 6.34 -14.37 4.20
C THR A 14 6.72 -15.81 3.83
N ARG A 15 7.91 -16.01 3.25
CA ARG A 15 8.45 -17.35 2.94
C ARG A 15 8.76 -18.16 4.19
N ALA A 16 9.32 -17.53 5.22
CA ALA A 16 9.61 -18.20 6.48
C ALA A 16 8.32 -18.75 7.12
N ILE A 17 7.23 -17.97 7.11
CA ILE A 17 5.91 -18.39 7.58
C ILE A 17 5.40 -19.62 6.82
N VAL A 18 5.40 -19.56 5.48
CA VAL A 18 4.88 -20.65 4.65
C VAL A 18 5.69 -21.93 4.85
N ASN A 19 7.02 -21.84 4.76
CA ASN A 19 7.91 -22.99 4.90
C ASN A 19 7.75 -23.66 6.28
N LEU A 20 7.68 -22.85 7.34
CA LEU A 20 7.57 -23.36 8.70
C LEU A 20 6.20 -23.98 8.97
N GLN A 21 5.13 -23.38 8.46
CA GLN A 21 3.81 -23.98 8.59
C GLN A 21 3.69 -25.29 7.81
N GLU A 22 4.17 -25.34 6.55
CA GLU A 22 4.19 -26.57 5.77
C GLU A 22 5.08 -27.65 6.41
N TYR A 23 6.17 -27.25 7.08
CA TYR A 23 6.98 -28.17 7.87
C TYR A 23 6.18 -28.77 9.03
N PHE A 24 5.51 -27.95 9.83
CA PHE A 24 4.68 -28.44 10.93
C PHE A 24 3.45 -29.24 10.45
N GLU A 25 2.86 -28.90 9.31
CA GLU A 25 1.76 -29.68 8.73
C GLU A 25 2.23 -31.06 8.27
N ARG A 26 3.40 -31.15 7.61
CA ARG A 26 3.98 -32.43 7.14
C ARG A 26 4.38 -33.35 8.28
N ASN A 27 4.98 -32.81 9.34
CA ASN A 27 5.51 -33.60 10.45
C ASN A 27 4.53 -33.73 11.63
N LYS A 28 3.29 -33.24 11.48
CA LYS A 28 2.31 -33.19 12.59
C LYS A 28 2.08 -34.55 13.24
N LYS A 29 1.95 -35.60 12.42
CA LYS A 29 1.71 -36.98 12.87
C LYS A 29 2.95 -37.61 13.50
N GLU A 30 4.12 -37.35 12.92
CA GLU A 30 5.40 -37.90 13.38
C GLU A 30 5.80 -37.34 14.74
N PHE A 31 5.57 -36.04 14.96
CA PHE A 31 5.88 -35.38 16.22
C PHE A 31 4.79 -35.50 17.28
N GLY A 32 3.66 -36.15 16.98
CA GLY A 32 2.54 -36.26 17.92
C GLY A 32 1.96 -34.91 18.35
N LEU A 33 2.03 -33.89 17.48
CA LEU A 33 1.64 -32.52 17.83
C LEU A 33 0.12 -32.40 17.93
N THR A 34 -0.36 -32.03 19.12
CA THR A 34 -1.78 -31.74 19.39
C THR A 34 -2.16 -30.33 18.95
N GLU A 35 -1.22 -29.38 19.04
CA GLU A 35 -1.42 -27.99 18.68
C GLU A 35 -1.63 -27.79 17.15
N GLU A 36 -2.27 -26.68 16.78
CA GLU A 36 -2.37 -26.31 15.37
C GLU A 36 -1.01 -25.87 14.82
N SER A 37 -0.65 -26.32 13.62
CA SER A 37 0.58 -25.91 12.92
C SER A 37 0.71 -24.38 12.79
N ARG A 38 -0.41 -23.66 12.72
CA ARG A 38 -0.45 -22.19 12.70
C ARG A 38 -0.06 -21.57 14.04
N GLN A 39 -0.46 -22.20 15.14
CA GLN A 39 -0.13 -21.75 16.50
C GLN A 39 1.38 -21.94 16.73
N LEU A 40 1.89 -23.14 16.44
CA LEU A 40 3.33 -23.44 16.51
C LEU A 40 4.17 -22.47 15.66
N THR A 41 3.73 -22.17 14.44
CA THR A 41 4.41 -21.19 13.56
C THR A 41 4.39 -19.79 14.16
N ALA A 42 3.27 -19.38 14.76
CA ALA A 42 3.13 -18.09 15.41
C ALA A 42 4.07 -17.97 16.62
N ASP A 43 4.16 -19.02 17.42
CA ASP A 43 4.98 -19.05 18.64
C ASP A 43 6.48 -19.04 18.30
N VAL A 44 6.91 -19.84 17.32
CA VAL A 44 8.33 -19.88 16.87
C VAL A 44 8.78 -18.55 16.25
N LEU A 45 7.90 -17.88 15.50
CA LEU A 45 8.24 -16.60 14.85
C LEU A 45 7.94 -15.38 15.73
N GLU A 46 7.39 -15.58 16.93
CA GLU A 46 6.90 -14.52 17.83
C GLU A 46 5.92 -13.56 17.12
N MET A 47 5.04 -14.11 16.28
CA MET A 47 4.06 -13.36 15.48
C MET A 47 2.63 -13.64 15.95
N GLY A 48 1.70 -12.76 15.58
CA GLY A 48 0.28 -13.03 15.82
C GLY A 48 -0.25 -14.14 14.92
N VAL A 49 -1.03 -15.07 15.46
CA VAL A 49 -1.69 -16.15 14.71
C VAL A 49 -2.52 -15.61 13.54
N SER A 50 -3.16 -14.44 13.72
CA SER A 50 -3.89 -13.75 12.65
C SER A 50 -3.00 -13.36 11.47
N THR A 51 -1.74 -13.00 11.72
CA THR A 51 -0.76 -12.69 10.67
C THR A 51 -0.41 -13.95 9.89
N ILE A 52 -0.18 -15.08 10.58
CA ILE A 52 0.07 -16.38 9.95
C ILE A 52 -1.12 -16.78 9.06
N LYS A 53 -2.34 -16.70 9.60
CA LYS A 53 -3.58 -17.01 8.85
C LYS A 53 -3.72 -16.15 7.60
N ARG A 54 -3.45 -14.85 7.69
CA ARG A 54 -3.51 -13.93 6.54
C ARG A 54 -2.49 -14.32 5.47
N VAL A 55 -1.23 -14.52 5.86
CA VAL A 55 -0.16 -14.91 4.92
C VAL A 55 -0.48 -16.22 4.21
N MET A 56 -0.98 -17.22 4.93
CA MET A 56 -1.37 -18.48 4.31
C MET A 56 -2.60 -18.36 3.40
N ALA A 57 -3.55 -17.49 3.74
CA ALA A 57 -4.69 -17.22 2.86
C ALA A 57 -4.24 -16.55 1.56
N ASP A 58 -3.33 -15.56 1.66
CA ASP A 58 -2.74 -14.90 0.50
C ASP A 58 -1.93 -15.90 -0.35
N TYR A 59 -1.10 -16.74 0.26
CA TYR A 59 -0.32 -17.78 -0.42
C TYR A 59 -1.19 -18.81 -1.14
N ARG A 60 -2.28 -19.28 -0.50
CA ARG A 60 -3.24 -20.22 -1.12
C ARG A 60 -3.99 -19.59 -2.29
N ARG A 61 -4.23 -18.29 -2.25
CA ARG A 61 -4.87 -17.55 -3.34
C ARG A 61 -3.90 -17.36 -4.50
N ASP A 62 -2.66 -16.97 -4.22
CA ASP A 62 -1.64 -16.71 -5.22
C ASP A 62 -0.23 -16.92 -4.63
N PRO A 63 0.46 -18.02 -5.00
CA PRO A 63 1.81 -18.32 -4.53
C PRO A 63 2.86 -17.27 -4.91
N SER A 64 2.63 -16.48 -5.97
CA SER A 64 3.58 -15.45 -6.42
C SER A 64 3.72 -14.29 -5.41
N LEU A 65 2.73 -14.12 -4.52
CA LEU A 65 2.75 -13.09 -3.46
C LEU A 65 3.89 -13.28 -2.46
N LEU A 66 4.50 -14.46 -2.38
CA LEU A 66 5.69 -14.72 -1.56
C LEU A 66 6.89 -13.85 -1.92
N TYR A 67 6.96 -13.39 -3.17
CA TYR A 67 8.09 -12.65 -3.70
C TYR A 67 7.80 -11.15 -3.83
N LYS A 68 6.54 -10.75 -3.60
CA LYS A 68 6.12 -9.36 -3.78
C LYS A 68 6.60 -8.53 -2.59
N PRO A 69 7.38 -7.46 -2.82
CA PRO A 69 7.73 -6.55 -1.74
C PRO A 69 6.46 -5.87 -1.21
N PRO A 70 6.44 -5.51 0.08
CA PRO A 70 5.28 -4.85 0.65
C PRO A 70 4.99 -3.52 -0.06
N GLU A 71 3.73 -3.28 -0.38
CA GLU A 71 3.33 -2.00 -0.93
C GLU A 71 3.50 -0.90 0.13
N PRO A 72 4.00 0.29 -0.26
CA PRO A 72 4.12 1.41 0.65
C PRO A 72 2.73 1.80 1.17
N LYS A 73 2.57 1.78 2.48
CA LYS A 73 1.36 2.26 3.15
C LYS A 73 1.41 3.78 3.24
N GLY A 74 0.36 4.47 2.80
CA GLY A 74 0.27 5.93 2.90
C GLY A 74 -0.42 6.57 1.71
N ARG A 75 -0.35 7.91 1.65
CA ARG A 75 -0.88 8.69 0.52
C ARG A 75 -0.09 8.32 -0.75
N PRO A 76 -0.74 8.10 -1.90
CA PRO A 76 -0.05 7.78 -3.15
C PRO A 76 0.94 8.89 -3.53
N ASN A 77 2.12 8.51 -4.04
CA ASN A 77 3.14 9.45 -4.54
C ASN A 77 2.66 10.34 -5.71
N TYR A 78 1.50 10.03 -6.28
CA TYR A 78 0.91 10.79 -7.38
C TYR A 78 0.04 11.97 -6.91
N ALA A 79 -0.08 12.22 -5.60
CA ALA A 79 -0.86 13.33 -5.09
C ALA A 79 -0.25 14.68 -5.48
N ILE A 80 -1.07 15.60 -5.97
CA ILE A 80 -0.66 16.98 -6.22
C ILE A 80 -0.29 17.61 -4.88
N ASP A 81 0.86 18.28 -4.84
CA ASP A 81 1.30 18.99 -3.63
C ASP A 81 0.29 20.10 -3.29
N CYS A 82 -0.10 20.14 -2.01
CA CYS A 82 -1.00 21.12 -1.42
C CYS A 82 -0.49 22.57 -1.54
N SER A 83 0.81 22.76 -1.77
CA SER A 83 1.40 24.07 -2.06
C SER A 83 0.74 24.79 -3.26
N HIS A 84 0.13 24.05 -4.19
CA HIS A 84 -0.56 24.61 -5.36
C HIS A 84 -2.02 25.00 -5.10
N GLU A 85 -2.62 24.57 -3.98
CA GLU A 85 -4.05 24.69 -3.72
C GLU A 85 -4.52 26.15 -3.71
N GLU A 86 -3.77 27.02 -3.04
CA GLU A 86 -4.10 28.46 -2.95
C GLU A 86 -4.04 29.13 -4.33
N ALA A 87 -3.04 28.79 -5.13
CA ALA A 87 -2.87 29.29 -6.48
C ALA A 87 -4.02 28.89 -7.41
N VAL A 88 -4.40 27.61 -7.37
CA VAL A 88 -5.51 27.08 -8.17
C VAL A 88 -6.84 27.70 -7.73
N ARG A 89 -7.08 27.85 -6.42
CA ARG A 89 -8.29 28.51 -5.91
C ARG A 89 -8.37 29.97 -6.33
N HIS A 90 -7.28 30.72 -6.26
CA HIS A 90 -7.24 32.11 -6.72
C HIS A 90 -7.56 32.21 -8.21
N PHE A 91 -6.95 31.35 -9.03
CA PHE A 91 -7.21 31.29 -10.47
C PHE A 91 -8.67 30.98 -10.80
N ILE A 92 -9.27 29.98 -10.15
CA ILE A 92 -10.68 29.63 -10.33
C ILE A 92 -11.59 30.79 -9.92
N ARG A 93 -11.33 31.44 -8.78
CA ARG A 93 -12.12 32.59 -8.31
C ARG A 93 -12.07 33.75 -9.30
N GLN A 94 -10.89 34.06 -9.82
CA GLN A 94 -10.71 35.13 -10.79
C GLN A 94 -11.41 34.81 -12.12
N ALA A 95 -11.30 33.58 -12.61
CA ALA A 95 -12.00 33.14 -13.82
C ALA A 95 -13.53 33.20 -13.64
N ASN A 96 -14.05 32.73 -12.50
CA ASN A 96 -15.47 32.79 -12.18
C ASN A 96 -15.99 34.24 -12.10
N HIS A 97 -15.23 35.16 -11.48
CA HIS A 97 -15.59 36.58 -11.44
C HIS A 97 -15.67 37.20 -12.84
N ASN A 98 -14.84 36.73 -13.77
CA ASN A 98 -14.78 37.21 -15.14
C ASN A 98 -15.69 36.43 -16.11
N GLY A 99 -16.50 35.48 -15.61
CA GLY A 99 -17.36 34.64 -16.44
C GLY A 99 -16.60 33.69 -17.39
N GLN A 100 -15.33 33.39 -17.07
CA GLN A 100 -14.46 32.56 -17.90
C GLN A 100 -14.58 31.08 -17.53
N TYR A 101 -14.53 30.21 -18.55
CA TYR A 101 -14.58 28.77 -18.34
C TYR A 101 -13.23 28.21 -17.92
N VAL A 102 -13.19 27.48 -16.80
CA VAL A 102 -11.99 26.81 -16.30
C VAL A 102 -12.00 25.34 -16.72
N THR A 103 -10.89 24.88 -17.28
CA THR A 103 -10.71 23.46 -17.67
C THR A 103 -9.63 22.81 -16.82
N LEU A 104 -9.66 21.47 -16.76
CA LEU A 104 -8.57 20.70 -16.14
C LEU A 104 -7.22 20.98 -16.81
N SER A 105 -7.21 21.27 -18.12
CA SER A 105 -5.99 21.61 -18.85
C SER A 105 -5.41 22.94 -18.39
N SER A 106 -6.25 23.98 -18.24
CA SER A 106 -5.78 25.30 -17.79
C SER A 106 -5.27 25.28 -16.35
N ILE A 107 -5.87 24.47 -15.48
CA ILE A 107 -5.34 24.24 -14.12
C ILE A 107 -4.01 23.47 -14.18
N SER A 108 -3.88 22.46 -15.05
CA SER A 108 -2.63 21.72 -15.22
C SER A 108 -1.50 22.59 -15.75
N GLU A 109 -1.79 23.52 -16.66
CA GLU A 109 -0.83 24.50 -17.18
C GLU A 109 -0.38 25.46 -16.08
N LEU A 110 -1.32 26.02 -15.31
CA LEU A 110 -1.02 26.90 -14.17
C LEU A 110 -0.06 26.23 -13.17
N ILE A 111 -0.27 24.95 -12.85
CA ILE A 111 0.60 24.22 -11.93
C ILE A 111 1.98 24.01 -12.56
N ARG A 112 2.05 23.66 -13.84
CA ARG A 112 3.31 23.45 -14.56
C ARG A 112 4.14 24.73 -14.70
N ASP A 113 3.48 25.88 -14.87
CA ASP A 113 4.15 27.18 -14.92
C ASP A 113 4.81 27.53 -13.58
N LYS A 114 4.19 27.14 -12.46
CA LYS A 114 4.73 27.36 -11.11
C LYS A 114 5.79 26.33 -10.72
N GLU A 115 5.58 25.08 -11.09
CA GLU A 115 6.49 23.99 -10.81
C GLU A 115 6.71 23.15 -12.08
N PRO A 116 7.73 23.47 -12.90
CA PRO A 116 8.03 22.74 -14.13
C PRO A 116 8.37 21.26 -13.93
N LYS A 117 8.72 20.89 -12.69
CA LYS A 117 9.00 19.51 -12.28
C LYS A 117 7.77 18.75 -11.79
N ALA A 118 6.61 19.41 -11.67
CA ALA A 118 5.39 18.75 -11.24
C ALA A 118 4.97 17.70 -12.26
N ASN A 119 5.00 16.43 -11.85
CA ASN A 119 4.61 15.29 -12.67
C ASN A 119 3.40 14.60 -12.06
N PHE A 120 2.21 14.94 -12.53
CA PHE A 120 0.96 14.31 -12.12
C PHE A 120 0.11 13.97 -13.35
N HIS A 121 -0.60 12.85 -13.28
CA HIS A 121 -1.53 12.46 -14.33
C HIS A 121 -2.80 13.33 -14.27
N ARG A 122 -3.41 13.63 -15.43
CA ARG A 122 -4.65 14.43 -15.50
C ARG A 122 -5.79 13.84 -14.65
N ALA A 123 -5.88 12.51 -14.58
CA ALA A 123 -6.84 11.81 -13.73
C ALA A 123 -6.62 12.05 -12.23
N THR A 124 -5.38 12.32 -11.81
CA THR A 124 -5.08 12.68 -10.42
C THR A 124 -5.50 14.12 -10.13
N LEU A 125 -5.32 15.03 -11.07
CA LEU A 125 -5.82 16.40 -10.95
C LEU A 125 -7.35 16.45 -10.82
N ALA A 126 -8.06 15.72 -11.69
CA ALA A 126 -9.52 15.62 -11.61
C ALA A 126 -9.98 15.10 -10.24
N ARG A 127 -9.43 13.97 -9.78
CA ARG A 127 -9.75 13.41 -8.46
C ARG A 127 -9.44 14.34 -7.29
N THR A 128 -8.44 15.21 -7.42
CA THR A 128 -8.08 16.17 -6.37
C THR A 128 -9.05 17.34 -6.31
N LEU A 129 -9.64 17.72 -7.44
CA LEU A 129 -10.59 18.83 -7.54
C LEU A 129 -12.04 18.42 -7.29
N ASP A 130 -12.39 17.14 -7.47
CA ASP A 130 -13.72 16.58 -7.18
C ASP A 130 -13.96 16.28 -5.68
N ALA A 131 -12.97 16.49 -4.82
CA ALA A 131 -13.02 16.20 -3.37
C ALA A 131 -13.43 17.42 -2.53
#